data_AF-A0A3C0FR17-F1
#
_entry.id   AF-A0A3C0FR17-F1
#
_cell.length_a   1.000
_cell.length_b   1.000
_cell.length_c   1.000
_cell.angle_alpha   90.00
_cell.angle_beta   90.00
_cell.angle_gamma   90.00
#
_symmetry.space_group_name_H-M   'P 1'
#
loop_
_entity.id
_entity.type
_entity.pdbx_description
1 polymer ?
#
loop_
_entity_poly.entity_id
_entity_poly.type
_entity_poly.pdbx_seq_one_letter_code
_entity_poly.pdbx_strand_id
1 'polypeptide(L)' 'MTSAPLAPSNDTIEWCRNLIRHQSVSMTPNLALIDEVKAFLDGLGYDTLVVRDPSETKANLYATIGP' A
#
# COMPACT_ATOMS: atom_id res chain seq x y z
N MET A 1 -12.79 -4.74 -33.90
CA MET A 1 -11.43 -5.22 -33.56
C MET A 1 -11.27 -5.05 -32.06
N THR A 2 -11.31 -6.15 -31.30
CA THR A 2 -11.18 -6.11 -29.83
C THR A 2 -9.70 -6.09 -29.50
N SER A 3 -9.22 -5.01 -28.87
CA SER A 3 -7.85 -4.95 -28.36
C SER A 3 -7.63 -6.09 -27.37
N ALA A 4 -6.49 -6.78 -27.47
CA ALA A 4 -6.06 -7.69 -26.41
C ALA A 4 -5.95 -6.90 -25.09
N PRO A 5 -6.28 -7.52 -23.94
CA PRO A 5 -6.09 -6.87 -22.66
C PRO A 5 -4.60 -6.56 -22.45
N LEU A 6 -4.30 -5.34 -22.00
CA LEU A 6 -2.94 -4.94 -21.66
C LEU A 6 -2.49 -5.76 -20.44
N ALA A 7 -1.38 -6.48 -20.58
CA ALA A 7 -0.73 -7.12 -19.45
C ALA A 7 -0.12 -6.05 -18.52
N PRO A 8 -0.12 -6.26 -17.20
CA PRO A 8 0.57 -5.38 -16.26
C PRO A 8 2.09 -5.37 -16.53
N SER A 9 2.76 -4.26 -16.21
CA SER A 9 4.22 -4.18 -16.28
C SER A 9 4.88 -5.02 -15.19
N ASN A 10 6.17 -5.32 -15.36
CA ASN A 10 6.95 -6.02 -14.33
C ASN A 10 6.98 -5.26 -13.00
N ASP A 11 7.06 -3.93 -13.04
CA ASP A 11 7.04 -3.10 -11.83
C ASP A 11 5.71 -3.23 -11.07
N THR A 12 4.59 -3.28 -11.80
CA THR A 12 3.28 -3.54 -11.18
C THR A 12 3.22 -4.92 -10.55
N ILE A 13 3.73 -5.95 -11.25
CA ILE A 13 3.77 -7.33 -10.71
C ILE A 13 4.63 -7.40 -9.45
N GLU A 14 5.77 -6.71 -9.44
CA GLU A 14 6.65 -6.68 -8.27
C GLU A 14 6.01 -5.95 -7.09
N TRP A 15 5.33 -4.83 -7.32
CA TRP A 15 4.54 -4.17 -6.29
C TRP A 15 3.43 -5.06 -5.74
N CYS A 16 2.70 -5.76 -6.59
CA CYS A 16 1.71 -6.74 -6.15
C CYS A 16 2.36 -7.81 -5.26
N ARG A 17 3.52 -8.36 -5.64
CA ARG A 17 4.26 -9.32 -4.82
C ARG A 17 4.64 -8.74 -3.46
N ASN A 18 5.05 -7.48 -3.42
CA ASN A 18 5.42 -6.78 -2.19
C ASN A 18 4.24 -6.60 -1.25
N LEU A 19 3.06 -6.27 -1.77
CA LEU A 19 1.86 -6.06 -0.96
C LEU A 19 1.29 -7.39 -0.45
N ILE A 20 1.19 -8.42 -1.29
CA ILE A 20 0.55 -9.69 -0.91
C ILE A 20 1.38 -10.52 0.07
N ARG A 21 2.69 -10.24 0.23
CA ARG A 21 3.54 -10.97 1.18
C ARG A 21 3.21 -10.64 2.63
N HIS A 22 2.52 -9.53 2.89
CA HIS A 22 2.10 -9.14 4.23
C HIS A 22 0.91 -9.96 4.70
N GLN A 23 0.98 -10.45 5.94
CA GLN A 23 -0.17 -11.10 6.58
C GLN A 23 -1.21 -10.04 6.96
N SER A 24 -2.19 -9.84 6.09
CA SER A 24 -3.24 -8.83 6.24
C SER A 24 -4.65 -9.43 6.36
N VAL A 25 -4.76 -10.72 6.68
CA VAL A 25 -6.05 -11.36 6.96
C VAL A 25 -6.67 -10.76 8.22
N SER A 26 -8.02 -10.71 8.27
CA SER A 26 -8.77 -10.20 9.41
C SER A 26 -8.22 -10.71 10.75
N MET A 27 -8.14 -9.82 11.74
CA MET A 27 -7.53 -10.04 13.07
C MET A 27 -5.99 -10.07 13.11
N THR A 28 -5.31 -9.96 11.97
CA THR A 28 -3.86 -9.73 11.93
C THR A 28 -3.58 -8.23 11.77
N PRO A 29 -2.71 -7.63 12.62
CA PRO A 29 -2.25 -6.24 12.46
C PRO A 29 -1.70 -5.97 11.06
N ASN A 30 -2.18 -4.91 10.41
CA ASN A 30 -1.75 -4.49 9.06
C ASN A 30 -0.60 -3.46 9.08
N LEU A 31 0.06 -3.28 10.23
CA LEU A 31 1.03 -2.20 10.43
C LEU A 31 2.25 -2.34 9.51
N ALA A 32 2.79 -3.55 9.31
CA ALA A 32 3.93 -3.77 8.43
C ALA A 32 3.64 -3.41 6.96
N LEU A 33 2.41 -3.68 6.50
CA LEU A 33 1.95 -3.28 5.17
C LEU A 33 1.89 -1.75 5.07
N ILE A 34 1.34 -1.08 6.09
CA ILE A 34 1.24 0.38 6.15
C ILE A 34 2.63 1.02 6.15
N ASP A 35 3.58 0.49 6.94
CA ASP A 35 4.93 1.03 7.04
C ASP A 35 5.65 0.96 5.68
N GLU A 36 5.51 -0.14 4.93
CA GLU A 36 6.12 -0.25 3.59
C GLU A 36 5.48 0.71 2.58
N VAL A 37 4.15 0.79 2.53
CA VAL A 37 3.46 1.70 1.60
C VAL A 37 3.77 3.15 1.94
N LYS A 38 3.80 3.50 3.23
CA LYS A 38 4.17 4.84 3.69
C LYS A 38 5.60 5.19 3.28
N ALA A 39 6.57 4.30 3.55
CA ALA A 39 7.98 4.54 3.20
C ALA A 39 8.17 4.77 1.69
N PHE A 40 7.44 4.03 0.86
CA PHE A 40 7.48 4.24 -0.58
C PHE A 40 6.90 5.60 -0.99
N LEU A 41 5.73 5.97 -0.47
CA LEU A 41 5.08 7.24 -0.80
C LEU A 41 5.88 8.45 -0.28
N ASP A 42 6.44 8.35 0.92
CA ASP A 42 7.37 9.35 1.47
C ASP A 42 8.61 9.49 0.59
N GLY A 43 9.15 8.37 0.08
CA GLY A 43 10.29 8.36 -0.84
C GLY A 43 10.00 9.04 -2.18
N LEU A 44 8.73 9.12 -2.58
CA LEU A 44 8.26 9.90 -3.73
C LEU A 44 7.95 11.37 -3.38
N GLY A 45 8.03 11.75 -2.11
CA GLY A 45 7.76 13.10 -1.64
C GLY A 45 6.27 13.41 -1.40
N TYR A 46 5.42 12.40 -1.29
CA TYR A 46 4.00 12.60 -0.99
C TYR A 46 3.75 12.81 0.51
N ASP A 47 2.72 13.60 0.82
CA ASP A 47 2.26 13.77 2.19
C ASP A 47 1.44 12.56 2.65
N THR A 48 1.77 12.02 3.82
CA THR A 48 1.15 10.81 4.36
C THR A 48 0.73 10.98 5.82
N LEU A 49 -0.46 10.48 6.15
CA LEU A 49 -1.02 10.49 7.50
C LEU A 49 -1.40 9.07 7.92
N VAL A 50 -0.82 8.61 9.03
CA VAL A 50 -1.20 7.33 9.66
C VAL A 50 -2.10 7.61 10.84
N VAL A 51 -3.30 7.02 10.84
CA VAL A 51 -4.27 7.10 11.93
C VAL A 51 -4.39 5.74 12.57
N ARG A 52 -3.91 5.60 13.81
CA ARG A 52 -4.03 4.36 14.60
C ARG A 52 -5.41 4.24 15.22
N ASP A 53 -5.86 3.00 15.36
CA ASP A 53 -7.02 2.70 16.18
C ASP A 53 -6.69 2.81 17.68
N PRO A 54 -7.68 2.84 18.59
CA PRO A 54 -7.42 2.95 20.02
C PRO A 54 -6.60 1.81 20.63
N SER A 55 -6.57 0.63 19.99
CA SER A 55 -5.74 -0.49 20.43
C SER A 55 -4.29 -0.42 19.93
N GLU A 56 -3.98 0.51 19.03
CA GLU A 56 -2.72 0.65 18.30
C GLU A 56 -2.30 -0.58 17.47
N THR A 57 -3.17 -1.58 17.34
CA THR A 57 -2.90 -2.81 16.58
C THR A 57 -3.25 -2.67 15.10
N LYS A 58 -4.00 -1.63 14.73
CA LYS A 58 -4.38 -1.34 13.35
C LYS A 58 -4.20 0.13 13.06
N ALA A 59 -4.06 0.42 11.77
CA ALA A 59 -4.09 1.79 11.31
C ALA A 59 -4.74 1.89 9.93
N ASN A 60 -5.10 3.12 9.59
CA ASN A 60 -5.34 3.55 8.22
C ASN A 60 -4.18 4.43 7.78
N LEU A 61 -3.78 4.32 6.52
CA LEU A 61 -2.84 5.22 5.85
C LEU A 61 -3.60 6.07 4.85
N TYR A 62 -3.47 7.37 4.96
CA TYR A 62 -3.93 8.35 3.99
C TYR A 62 -2.71 8.95 3.29
N ALA A 63 -2.82 9.19 1.99
CA ALA A 63 -1.80 9.86 1.21
C ALA A 63 -2.43 10.88 0.28
N THR A 64 -1.82 12.05 0.19
CA THR A 64 -2.22 13.12 -0.73
C THR A 64 -1.26 13.17 -1.89
N ILE A 65 -1.78 12.96 -3.11
CA ILE A 65 -0.99 12.93 -4.36
C ILE A 65 -1.46 14.08 -5.25
N GLY A 66 -0.53 14.98 -5.58
CA GLY A 66 -0.82 16.20 -6.35
C GLY A 66 -1.30 17.37 -5.48
N PRO A 67 -1.56 18.54 -6.11
CA PRO A 67 -2.26 19.66 -5.48
C PRO A 67 -3.76 19.41 -5.29
#